data_AF-A0A5E7ZDI6-F1
#
_entry.id   AF-A0A5E7ZDI6-F1
#
_cell.length_a   1.000
_cell.length_b   1.000
_cell.length_c   1.000
_cell.angle_alpha   90.00
_cell.angle_beta   90.00
_cell.angle_gamma   90.00
#
_symmetry.space_group_name_H-M   'P 1'
#
loop_
_entity.id
_entity.type
_entity.pdbx_description
1 polymer ?
#
loop_
_entity_poly.entity_id
_entity_poly.type
_entity_poly.pdbx_seq_one_letter_code
_entity_poly.pdbx_strand_id
1 'polypeptide(L)'
;MQARSGVLLVLANLGHLLGGKAAAGVMSLIYLVLVTHRLGAADYGVLVLVNAYAVLVGSVLAFSGFHGVVRYGGIALERGDHAGFARIVRFLAVIELGCGIVAILVAALLVPLIGPRLGWSPDTIAIAIPYSLAVLATVRATPQGLLQIAGRFDLIGLHQAVSPLIRLIGALGVWFAGGGLIGFLAVWLVAAVAEGLAMWGFGLVAWRRLAKGAPVRGPWRGAARDTAGLTRFILITNFDITVRELAPNLAPLTVGWLLGPAAAGLLALTQRATALLAQPTVLLSQASYAVLAAQVARGDLAGLRHTVWRSAGIALAVALPIVLILALGGNRLLVLLGGASFGGGTALLILIAGARAAGLAGAPLASGLTALGLPGRSMTVGLVTSLALYPLLPLMLWAFGTDGAGWHALLQNGVAILALAAMFRSDAQRTPA
;
A
#
# COMPACT_ATOMS: atom_id res chain seq x y z
N MET A 1 25.51 -15.34 22.75
CA MET A 1 25.47 -13.85 22.84
C MET A 1 25.02 -13.14 21.55
N GLN A 2 25.28 -13.67 20.34
CA GLN A 2 24.85 -13.04 19.07
C GLN A 2 23.32 -12.90 18.89
N ALA A 3 22.51 -13.83 19.41
CA ALA A 3 21.05 -13.78 19.28
C ALA A 3 20.38 -12.61 20.05
N ARG A 4 20.93 -12.19 21.20
CA ARG A 4 20.40 -11.06 21.98
C ARG A 4 20.65 -9.71 21.29
N SER A 5 21.74 -9.59 20.53
CA SER A 5 22.08 -8.40 19.73
C SER A 5 21.13 -8.23 18.54
N GLY A 6 20.79 -9.33 17.85
CA GLY A 6 19.86 -9.30 16.71
C GLY A 6 18.44 -8.86 17.08
N VAL A 7 17.90 -9.33 18.22
CA VAL A 7 16.56 -8.93 18.67
C VAL A 7 16.48 -7.44 19.02
N LEU A 8 17.49 -6.90 19.71
CA LEU A 8 17.56 -5.47 20.03
C LEU A 8 17.65 -4.60 18.76
N LEU A 9 18.41 -5.03 17.76
CA LEU A 9 18.49 -4.35 16.47
C LEU A 9 17.15 -4.37 15.71
N VAL A 10 16.47 -5.50 15.70
CA VAL A 10 15.12 -5.63 15.11
C VAL A 10 14.13 -4.70 15.82
N LEU A 11 14.14 -4.66 17.15
CA LEU A 11 13.26 -3.78 17.94
C LEU A 11 13.56 -2.30 17.69
N ALA A 12 14.83 -1.90 17.61
CA ALA A 12 15.21 -0.52 17.29
C ALA A 12 14.76 -0.12 15.88
N ASN A 13 14.97 -0.99 14.89
CA ASN A 13 14.52 -0.77 13.50
C ASN A 13 13.00 -0.65 13.42
N LEU A 14 12.27 -1.52 14.12
CA LEU A 14 10.82 -1.44 14.23
C LEU A 14 10.37 -0.13 14.90
N GLY A 15 11.04 0.31 15.96
CA GLY A 15 10.75 1.58 16.64
C GLY A 15 10.85 2.79 15.70
N HIS A 16 11.90 2.86 14.87
CA HIS A 16 12.05 3.93 13.88
C HIS A 16 10.97 3.89 12.79
N LEU A 17 10.66 2.70 12.27
CA LEU A 17 9.61 2.54 11.26
C LEU A 17 8.23 2.90 11.81
N LEU A 18 7.90 2.44 13.01
CA LEU A 18 6.61 2.70 13.65
C LEU A 18 6.47 4.17 14.06
N GLY A 19 7.53 4.78 14.59
CA GLY A 19 7.53 6.20 14.94
C GLY A 19 7.28 7.09 13.73
N GLY A 20 8.00 6.84 12.63
CA GLY A 20 7.79 7.54 11.35
C GLY A 20 6.36 7.37 10.81
N LYS A 21 5.85 6.14 10.84
CA LYS A 21 4.48 5.82 10.39
C LYS A 21 3.40 6.46 11.26
N ALA A 22 3.59 6.51 12.57
CA ALA A 22 2.66 7.12 13.51
C ALA A 22 2.57 8.63 13.28
N ALA A 23 3.73 9.31 13.18
CA ALA A 23 3.78 10.74 12.87
C ALA A 23 3.13 11.04 11.51
N ALA A 24 3.45 10.25 10.48
CA ALA A 24 2.83 10.32 9.17
C ALA A 24 1.30 10.16 9.22
N GLY A 25 0.80 9.22 10.04
CA GLY A 25 -0.62 8.97 10.24
C GLY A 25 -1.36 10.17 10.86
N VAL A 26 -0.81 10.75 11.93
CA VAL A 26 -1.39 11.93 12.59
C VAL A 26 -1.44 13.11 11.63
N MET A 27 -0.33 13.41 10.95
CA MET A 27 -0.30 14.50 9.95
C MET A 27 -1.31 14.27 8.82
N SER A 28 -1.42 13.03 8.34
CA SER A 28 -2.38 12.66 7.28
C SER A 28 -3.83 12.82 7.73
N LEU A 29 -4.13 12.57 9.01
CA LEU A 29 -5.46 12.75 9.57
C LEU A 29 -5.83 14.24 9.69
N ILE A 30 -4.92 15.06 10.22
CA ILE A 30 -5.14 16.53 10.29
C ILE A 30 -5.32 17.10 8.89
N TYR A 31 -4.43 16.73 7.97
CA TYR A 31 -4.54 17.09 6.56
C TYR A 31 -5.88 16.65 5.96
N LEU A 32 -6.33 15.42 6.23
CA LEU A 32 -7.59 14.89 5.73
C LEU A 32 -8.76 15.78 6.16
N VAL A 33 -8.85 16.12 7.45
CA VAL A 33 -9.92 16.98 7.97
C VAL A 33 -9.92 18.36 7.30
N LEU A 34 -8.73 18.96 7.13
CA LEU A 34 -8.58 20.25 6.45
C LEU A 34 -9.05 20.18 4.99
N VAL A 35 -8.56 19.22 4.21
CA VAL A 35 -8.90 19.19 2.77
C VAL A 35 -10.37 18.89 2.53
N THR A 36 -10.96 17.96 3.29
CA THR A 36 -12.35 17.53 3.07
C THR A 36 -13.34 18.62 3.46
N HIS A 37 -13.09 19.36 4.55
CA HIS A 37 -13.94 20.49 4.92
C HIS A 37 -13.85 21.63 3.91
N ARG A 38 -12.69 21.82 3.27
CA ARG A 38 -12.51 22.87 2.27
C ARG A 38 -13.17 22.53 0.94
N LEU A 39 -13.02 21.29 0.48
CA LEU A 39 -13.41 20.85 -0.86
C LEU A 39 -14.80 20.21 -0.90
N GLY A 40 -15.25 19.61 0.19
CA GLY A 40 -16.42 18.74 0.18
C GLY A 40 -16.21 17.45 -0.63
N ALA A 41 -17.24 16.62 -0.73
CA ALA A 41 -17.15 15.27 -1.28
C ALA A 41 -16.76 15.22 -2.77
N ALA A 42 -17.30 16.12 -3.60
CA ALA A 42 -17.07 16.11 -5.04
C ALA A 42 -15.62 16.47 -5.40
N ASP A 43 -15.13 17.65 -4.98
CA ASP A 43 -13.78 18.12 -5.29
C ASP A 43 -12.71 17.26 -4.58
N TYR A 44 -12.98 16.81 -3.35
CA TYR A 44 -12.11 15.81 -2.70
C TYR A 44 -12.05 14.51 -3.51
N GLY A 45 -13.18 14.08 -4.06
CA GLY A 45 -13.27 12.97 -4.98
C GLY A 45 -12.42 13.16 -6.24
N VAL A 46 -12.47 14.34 -6.86
CA VAL A 46 -11.62 14.67 -8.01
C VAL A 46 -10.14 14.61 -7.64
N LEU A 47 -9.75 15.21 -6.50
CA LEU A 47 -8.37 15.15 -5.97
C LEU A 47 -7.90 13.70 -5.79
N VAL A 48 -8.75 12.85 -5.21
CA VAL A 48 -8.46 11.42 -5.03
C VAL A 48 -8.34 10.70 -6.38
N LEU A 49 -9.24 10.96 -7.33
CA LEU A 49 -9.26 10.31 -8.64
C LEU A 49 -8.04 10.66 -9.47
N VAL A 50 -7.61 11.93 -9.48
CA VAL A 50 -6.38 12.37 -10.17
C VAL A 50 -5.16 11.65 -9.59
N ASN A 51 -5.07 11.56 -8.26
CA ASN A 51 -3.99 10.81 -7.61
C ASN A 51 -4.07 9.31 -7.88
N ALA A 52 -5.26 8.71 -7.77
CA ALA A 52 -5.46 7.29 -8.02
C ALA A 52 -5.12 6.91 -9.46
N TYR A 53 -5.41 7.79 -10.42
CA TYR A 53 -5.01 7.66 -11.82
C TYR A 53 -3.48 7.62 -11.97
N ALA A 54 -2.77 8.59 -11.41
CA ALA A 54 -1.31 8.62 -11.45
C ALA A 54 -0.69 7.38 -10.78
N VAL A 55 -1.22 6.98 -9.61
CA VAL A 55 -0.77 5.77 -8.90
C VAL A 55 -1.06 4.51 -9.70
N LEU A 56 -2.21 4.39 -10.36
CA LEU A 56 -2.54 3.25 -11.20
C LEU A 56 -1.54 3.13 -12.36
N VAL A 57 -1.36 4.19 -13.14
CA VAL A 57 -0.41 4.16 -14.28
C VAL A 57 1.00 3.86 -13.80
N GLY A 58 1.41 4.46 -12.68
CA GLY A 58 2.67 4.15 -12.00
C GLY A 58 2.78 2.68 -11.59
N SER A 59 1.77 2.08 -10.96
CA SER A 59 1.82 0.67 -10.52
C SER A 59 1.83 -0.34 -11.67
N VAL A 60 1.23 0.01 -12.82
CA VAL A 60 1.17 -0.86 -13.99
C VAL A 60 2.45 -0.79 -14.82
N LEU A 61 3.04 0.40 -14.94
CA LEU A 61 4.18 0.63 -15.84
C LEU A 61 5.51 0.77 -15.13
N ALA A 62 5.54 1.21 -13.87
CA ALA A 62 6.79 1.38 -13.14
C ALA A 62 7.37 0.03 -12.72
N PHE A 63 8.69 0.01 -12.63
CA PHE A 63 9.45 -1.16 -12.24
C PHE A 63 9.94 -1.01 -10.79
N SER A 64 9.81 -2.06 -10.00
CA SER A 64 10.34 -2.18 -8.65
C SER A 64 11.68 -2.90 -8.64
N GLY A 65 12.77 -2.17 -8.40
CA GLY A 65 14.11 -2.75 -8.21
C GLY A 65 14.37 -3.30 -6.81
N PHE A 66 13.45 -3.10 -5.86
CA PHE A 66 13.64 -3.42 -4.45
C PHE A 66 14.11 -4.87 -4.21
N HIS A 67 13.36 -5.85 -4.70
CA HIS A 67 13.68 -7.26 -4.48
C HIS A 67 15.00 -7.67 -5.13
N GLY A 68 15.29 -7.11 -6.31
CA GLY A 68 16.55 -7.33 -7.02
C GLY A 68 17.75 -6.82 -6.22
N VAL A 69 17.65 -5.59 -5.68
CA VAL A 69 18.69 -5.01 -4.82
C VAL A 69 18.88 -5.84 -3.56
N VAL A 70 17.81 -6.08 -2.79
CA VAL A 70 17.89 -6.78 -1.50
C VAL A 70 18.50 -8.17 -1.66
N ARG A 71 18.07 -8.94 -2.67
CA ARG A 71 18.56 -10.30 -2.89
C ARG A 71 19.95 -10.32 -3.52
N TYR A 72 20.08 -9.82 -4.75
CA TYR A 72 21.31 -9.97 -5.53
C TYR A 72 22.39 -8.97 -5.11
N GLY A 73 22.00 -7.77 -4.69
CA GLY A 73 22.92 -6.83 -4.06
C GLY A 73 23.44 -7.33 -2.71
N GLY A 74 22.57 -7.94 -1.88
CA GLY A 74 22.98 -8.58 -0.63
C GLY A 74 24.02 -9.69 -0.86
N ILE A 75 23.75 -10.60 -1.80
CA ILE A 75 24.69 -11.68 -2.16
C ILE A 75 26.03 -11.13 -2.65
N ALA A 76 26.03 -10.06 -3.46
CA ALA A 76 27.27 -9.45 -3.95
C ALA A 76 28.10 -8.85 -2.78
N LEU A 77 27.46 -8.19 -1.82
CA LEU A 77 28.13 -7.63 -0.65
C LEU A 77 28.67 -8.71 0.29
N GLU A 78 27.94 -9.81 0.51
CA GLU A 78 28.43 -10.95 1.30
C GLU A 78 29.69 -11.58 0.69
N ARG A 79 29.82 -11.53 -0.64
CA ARG A 79 31.01 -12.00 -1.37
C ARG A 79 32.13 -10.96 -1.44
N GLY A 80 31.97 -9.78 -0.85
CA GLY A 80 32.91 -8.66 -0.96
C GLY A 80 32.98 -8.01 -2.35
N ASP A 81 32.07 -8.37 -3.27
CA ASP A 81 32.03 -7.85 -4.64
C ASP A 81 31.28 -6.50 -4.70
N HIS A 82 31.96 -5.45 -4.22
CA HIS A 82 31.42 -4.08 -4.25
C HIS A 82 31.18 -3.56 -5.68
N ALA A 83 31.97 -4.03 -6.66
CA ALA A 83 31.83 -3.63 -8.06
C ALA A 83 30.59 -4.26 -8.70
N GLY A 84 30.35 -5.55 -8.48
CA GLY A 84 29.14 -6.26 -8.88
C GLY A 84 27.90 -5.71 -8.20
N PHE A 85 27.96 -5.44 -6.89
CA PHE A 85 26.91 -4.73 -6.17
C PHE A 85 26.55 -3.39 -6.85
N ALA A 86 27.55 -2.57 -7.13
CA ALA A 86 27.36 -1.27 -7.78
C ALA A 86 26.75 -1.44 -9.19
N ARG A 87 27.18 -2.43 -9.98
CA ARG A 87 26.59 -2.72 -11.31
C ARG A 87 25.11 -3.12 -11.20
N ILE A 88 24.76 -4.01 -10.26
CA ILE A 88 23.38 -4.47 -10.04
C ILE A 88 22.48 -3.30 -9.64
N VAL A 89 22.89 -2.49 -8.66
CA VAL A 89 22.08 -1.36 -8.19
C VAL A 89 21.91 -0.32 -9.30
N ARG A 90 22.96 0.00 -10.07
CA ARG A 90 22.83 0.93 -11.21
C ARG A 90 21.91 0.38 -12.31
N PHE A 91 22.03 -0.91 -12.62
CA PHE A 91 21.15 -1.55 -13.61
C PHE A 91 19.68 -1.43 -13.22
N LEU A 92 19.35 -1.76 -11.96
CA LEU A 92 17.99 -1.65 -11.44
C LEU A 92 17.53 -0.19 -11.39
N ALA A 93 18.40 0.74 -10.99
CA ALA A 93 18.07 2.16 -10.99
C ALA A 93 17.78 2.71 -12.39
N VAL A 94 18.56 2.32 -13.40
CA VAL A 94 18.34 2.76 -14.79
C VAL A 94 17.02 2.22 -15.34
N ILE A 95 16.71 0.95 -15.08
CA ILE A 95 15.42 0.37 -15.50
C ILE A 95 14.26 1.06 -14.78
N GLU A 96 14.36 1.21 -13.47
CA GLU A 96 13.31 1.84 -12.65
C GLU A 96 13.03 3.28 -13.09
N LEU A 97 14.07 4.10 -13.29
CA LEU A 97 13.93 5.47 -13.79
C LEU A 97 13.39 5.49 -15.23
N GLY A 98 13.85 4.58 -16.10
CA GLY A 98 13.37 4.47 -17.47
C GLY A 98 11.88 4.14 -17.55
N CYS A 99 11.43 3.11 -16.82
CA CYS A 99 10.03 2.75 -16.68
C CYS A 99 9.21 3.89 -16.06
N GLY A 100 9.77 4.61 -15.07
CA GLY A 100 9.16 5.79 -14.48
C GLY A 100 8.90 6.91 -15.47
N ILE A 101 9.88 7.23 -16.34
CA ILE A 101 9.71 8.23 -17.40
C ILE A 101 8.62 7.80 -18.38
N VAL A 102 8.62 6.54 -18.81
CA VAL A 102 7.56 6.01 -19.69
C VAL A 102 6.20 6.14 -19.02
N ALA A 103 6.09 5.79 -17.73
CA ALA A 103 4.84 5.90 -16.98
C ALA A 103 4.34 7.35 -16.87
N ILE A 104 5.24 8.33 -16.65
CA ILE A 104 4.90 9.76 -16.64
C ILE A 104 4.38 10.22 -18.00
N LEU A 105 5.06 9.83 -19.09
CA LEU A 105 4.67 10.21 -20.45
C LEU A 105 3.31 9.61 -20.83
N VAL A 106 3.10 8.32 -20.53
CA VAL A 106 1.82 7.64 -20.77
C VAL A 106 0.71 8.27 -19.92
N ALA A 107 0.98 8.56 -18.65
CA ALA A 107 0.03 9.25 -17.78
C ALA A 107 -0.34 10.63 -18.34
N ALA A 108 0.63 11.44 -18.77
CA ALA A 108 0.35 12.75 -19.33
C ALA A 108 -0.47 12.66 -20.64
N LEU A 109 -0.15 11.70 -21.50
CA LEU A 109 -0.81 11.51 -22.79
C LEU A 109 -2.27 11.02 -22.66
N LEU A 110 -2.57 10.20 -21.64
CA LEU A 110 -3.90 9.64 -21.44
C LEU A 110 -4.86 10.56 -20.67
N VAL A 111 -4.37 11.62 -20.02
CA VAL A 111 -5.21 12.57 -19.26
C VAL A 111 -6.36 13.16 -20.10
N PRO A 112 -6.16 13.66 -21.33
CA PRO A 112 -7.26 14.21 -22.14
C PRO A 112 -8.35 13.18 -22.50
N LEU A 113 -8.00 11.88 -22.54
CA LEU A 113 -8.93 10.80 -22.84
C LEU A 113 -9.70 10.34 -21.59
N ILE A 114 -9.02 10.27 -20.45
CA ILE A 114 -9.55 9.71 -19.21
C ILE A 114 -10.26 10.76 -18.36
N GLY A 115 -9.72 11.99 -18.31
CA GLY A 115 -10.22 13.06 -17.46
C GLY A 115 -11.70 13.41 -17.67
N PRO A 116 -12.18 13.64 -18.91
CA PRO A 116 -13.58 13.93 -19.16
C PRO A 116 -14.52 12.81 -18.68
N ARG A 117 -14.09 11.55 -18.80
CA ARG A 117 -14.88 10.37 -18.40
C ARG A 117 -14.93 10.16 -16.88
N LEU A 118 -13.98 10.74 -16.15
CA LEU A 118 -13.96 10.81 -14.69
C LEU A 118 -14.63 12.08 -14.15
N GLY A 119 -15.26 12.89 -15.02
CA GLY A 119 -15.94 14.12 -14.62
C GLY A 119 -14.99 15.27 -14.25
N TRP A 120 -13.76 15.29 -14.79
CA TRP A 120 -12.81 16.37 -14.53
C TRP A 120 -13.16 17.61 -15.35
N SER A 121 -13.11 18.78 -14.73
CA SER A 121 -13.25 20.06 -15.43
C SER A 121 -12.06 20.32 -16.37
N PRO A 122 -12.18 21.21 -17.36
CA PRO A 122 -11.06 21.59 -18.22
C PRO A 122 -9.82 22.06 -17.44
N ASP A 123 -10.02 22.84 -16.37
CA ASP A 123 -8.94 23.30 -15.49
C ASP A 123 -8.28 22.13 -14.74
N THR A 124 -9.08 21.16 -14.30
CA THR A 124 -8.57 19.94 -13.66
C THR A 124 -7.75 19.11 -14.65
N ILE A 125 -8.20 18.99 -15.89
CA ILE A 125 -7.47 18.28 -16.96
C ILE A 125 -6.13 18.99 -17.23
N ALA A 126 -6.14 20.32 -17.31
CA ALA A 126 -4.94 21.12 -17.54
C ALA A 126 -3.89 20.93 -16.44
N ILE A 127 -4.30 20.87 -15.15
CA ILE A 127 -3.37 20.59 -14.05
C ILE A 127 -3.04 19.09 -13.91
N ALA A 128 -3.91 18.18 -14.35
CA ALA A 128 -3.68 16.74 -14.28
C ALA A 128 -2.53 16.28 -15.21
N ILE A 129 -2.29 17.00 -16.31
CA ILE A 129 -1.14 16.76 -17.20
C ILE A 129 0.20 16.91 -16.44
N PRO A 130 0.55 18.09 -15.87
CA PRO A 130 1.75 18.22 -15.05
C PRO A 130 1.67 17.40 -13.76
N TYR A 131 0.46 17.13 -13.23
CA TYR A 131 0.28 16.21 -12.10
C TYR A 131 0.80 14.80 -12.40
N SER A 132 0.94 14.40 -13.67
CA SER A 132 1.51 13.10 -14.05
C SER A 132 2.95 12.91 -13.53
N LEU A 133 3.67 13.98 -13.16
CA LEU A 133 4.94 13.89 -12.43
C LEU A 133 4.81 13.25 -11.04
N ALA A 134 3.61 13.20 -10.45
CA ALA A 134 3.34 12.49 -9.20
C ALA A 134 3.64 10.98 -9.29
N VAL A 135 3.69 10.41 -10.50
CA VAL A 135 4.19 9.05 -10.74
C VAL A 135 5.61 8.86 -10.18
N LEU A 136 6.43 9.91 -10.08
CA LEU A 136 7.75 9.84 -9.44
C LEU A 136 7.70 9.33 -8.00
N ALA A 137 6.59 9.51 -7.29
CA ALA A 137 6.42 8.94 -5.97
C ALA A 137 6.52 7.41 -6.02
N THR A 138 6.05 6.74 -7.08
CA THR A 138 6.10 5.27 -7.19
C THR A 138 7.49 4.75 -7.59
N VAL A 139 8.35 5.61 -8.15
CA VAL A 139 9.69 5.29 -8.67
C VAL A 139 10.73 5.44 -7.54
N ARG A 140 10.68 4.57 -6.54
CA ARG A 140 11.48 4.70 -5.30
C ARG A 140 11.94 3.36 -4.68
N ALA A 141 11.71 2.24 -5.35
CA ALA A 141 11.94 0.89 -4.87
C ALA A 141 13.44 0.53 -4.76
N THR A 142 14.25 0.86 -5.77
CA THR A 142 15.70 0.63 -5.77
C THR A 142 16.40 1.34 -4.60
N PRO A 143 16.25 2.67 -4.38
CA PRO A 143 16.88 3.33 -3.25
C PRO A 143 16.34 2.85 -1.89
N GLN A 144 15.07 2.45 -1.81
CA GLN A 144 14.53 1.81 -0.60
C GLN A 144 15.23 0.48 -0.29
N GLY A 145 15.46 -0.37 -1.29
CA GLY A 145 16.22 -1.62 -1.12
C GLY A 145 17.65 -1.37 -0.66
N LEU A 146 18.27 -0.29 -1.14
CA LEU A 146 19.61 0.13 -0.74
C LEU A 146 19.68 0.55 0.73
N LEU A 147 18.71 1.33 1.20
CA LEU A 147 18.58 1.69 2.62
C LEU A 147 18.38 0.46 3.50
N GLN A 148 17.59 -0.52 3.04
CA GLN A 148 17.32 -1.74 3.79
C GLN A 148 18.59 -2.59 3.99
N ILE A 149 19.37 -2.80 2.93
CA ILE A 149 20.66 -3.51 3.06
C ILE A 149 21.63 -2.72 3.96
N ALA A 150 21.61 -1.39 3.89
CA ALA A 150 22.44 -0.54 4.75
C ALA A 150 21.98 -0.49 6.22
N GLY A 151 20.87 -1.15 6.56
CA GLY A 151 20.27 -1.09 7.90
C GLY A 151 19.75 0.29 8.29
N ARG A 152 19.50 1.20 7.32
CA ARG A 152 19.06 2.58 7.56
C ARG A 152 17.54 2.70 7.62
N PHE A 153 16.94 1.94 8.52
CA PHE A 153 15.49 1.98 8.77
C PHE A 153 15.03 3.30 9.40
N ASP A 154 15.95 4.04 10.03
CA ASP A 154 15.75 5.42 10.47
C ASP A 154 15.39 6.36 9.30
N LEU A 155 16.10 6.26 8.17
CA LEU A 155 15.82 7.05 6.97
C LEU A 155 14.55 6.60 6.26
N ILE A 156 14.24 5.30 6.29
CA ILE A 156 12.96 4.78 5.78
C ILE A 156 11.80 5.31 6.63
N GLY A 157 11.95 5.33 7.95
CA GLY A 157 10.96 5.91 8.87
C GLY A 157 10.77 7.41 8.62
N LEU A 158 11.86 8.17 8.48
CA LEU A 158 11.82 9.60 8.16
C LEU A 158 11.15 9.88 6.80
N HIS A 159 11.42 9.05 5.79
CA HIS A 159 10.81 9.17 4.46
C HIS A 159 9.28 9.10 4.50
N GLN A 160 8.71 8.25 5.35
CA GLN A 160 7.25 8.12 5.49
C GLN A 160 6.55 9.41 5.94
N ALA A 161 7.28 10.31 6.60
CA ALA A 161 6.76 11.60 7.06
C ALA A 161 6.83 12.70 5.99
N VAL A 162 7.65 12.55 4.93
CA VAL A 162 7.91 13.60 3.92
C VAL A 162 6.62 14.06 3.24
N SER A 163 5.86 13.11 2.67
CA SER A 163 4.64 13.43 1.92
C SER A 163 3.52 14.01 2.80
N PRO A 164 3.18 13.39 3.96
CA PRO A 164 2.19 13.97 4.88
C PRO A 164 2.58 15.34 5.44
N LEU A 165 3.86 15.57 5.73
CA LEU A 165 4.34 16.87 6.23
C LEU A 165 4.14 17.97 5.18
N ILE A 166 4.57 17.73 3.95
CA ILE A 166 4.41 18.70 2.85
C ILE A 166 2.92 18.92 2.56
N ARG A 167 2.11 17.86 2.56
CA ARG A 167 0.65 17.97 2.38
C ARG A 167 0.01 18.80 3.48
N LEU A 168 0.40 18.62 4.74
CA LEU A 168 -0.14 19.37 5.86
C LEU A 168 0.24 20.86 5.78
N ILE A 169 1.52 21.17 5.60
CA ILE A 169 2.01 22.56 5.48
C ILE A 169 1.38 23.24 4.27
N GLY A 170 1.37 22.56 3.12
CA GLY A 170 0.76 23.08 1.90
C GLY A 170 -0.75 23.27 2.02
N ALA A 171 -1.46 22.35 2.70
CA ALA A 171 -2.89 22.49 2.94
C ALA A 171 -3.22 23.69 3.82
N LEU A 172 -2.43 23.95 4.86
CA LEU A 172 -2.58 25.16 5.66
C LEU A 172 -2.38 26.42 4.80
N GLY A 173 -1.35 26.44 3.96
CA GLY A 173 -1.12 27.53 3.01
C GLY A 173 -2.29 27.76 2.05
N VAL A 174 -2.80 26.70 1.42
CA VAL A 174 -3.96 26.77 0.52
C VAL A 174 -5.21 27.23 1.27
N TRP A 175 -5.43 26.73 2.50
CA TRP A 175 -6.58 27.10 3.32
C TRP A 175 -6.57 28.61 3.64
N PHE A 176 -5.44 29.14 4.14
CA PHE A 176 -5.33 30.57 4.47
C PHE A 176 -5.36 31.48 3.24
N ALA A 177 -4.87 31.03 2.10
CA ALA A 177 -4.97 31.75 0.83
C ALA A 177 -6.38 31.70 0.20
N GLY A 178 -7.34 30.99 0.81
CA GLY A 178 -8.67 30.80 0.24
C GLY A 178 -8.68 29.93 -1.02
N GLY A 179 -7.65 29.12 -1.26
CA GLY A 179 -7.56 28.24 -2.41
C GLY A 179 -8.57 27.09 -2.39
N GLY A 180 -8.74 26.46 -3.55
CA GLY A 180 -9.63 25.31 -3.77
C GLY A 180 -8.90 24.11 -4.38
N LEU A 181 -9.61 23.28 -5.15
CA LEU A 181 -9.13 22.01 -5.71
C LEU A 181 -7.75 22.10 -6.38
N ILE A 182 -7.54 23.09 -7.25
CA ILE A 182 -6.27 23.26 -7.99
C ILE A 182 -5.09 23.49 -7.04
N GLY A 183 -5.29 24.25 -5.95
CA GLY A 183 -4.27 24.46 -4.92
C GLY A 183 -3.90 23.16 -4.21
N PHE A 184 -4.88 22.34 -3.85
CA PHE A 184 -4.61 21.03 -3.24
C PHE A 184 -3.95 20.04 -4.20
N LEU A 185 -4.32 20.06 -5.48
CA LEU A 185 -3.65 19.28 -6.52
C LEU A 185 -2.18 19.67 -6.66
N ALA A 186 -1.88 20.97 -6.67
CA ALA A 186 -0.49 21.46 -6.69
C ALA A 186 0.28 21.02 -5.44
N VAL A 187 -0.31 21.12 -4.24
CA VAL A 187 0.31 20.64 -2.99
C VAL A 187 0.58 19.14 -3.05
N TRP A 188 -0.36 18.33 -3.56
CA TRP A 188 -0.16 16.89 -3.69
C TRP A 188 0.91 16.53 -4.70
N LEU A 189 0.99 17.28 -5.80
CA LEU A 189 2.04 17.13 -6.79
C LEU A 189 3.42 17.40 -6.17
N VAL A 190 3.57 18.53 -5.48
CA VAL A 190 4.81 18.90 -4.80
C VAL A 190 5.19 17.82 -3.77
N ALA A 191 4.23 17.36 -2.98
CA ALA A 191 4.45 16.30 -1.99
C ALA A 191 4.91 14.98 -2.66
N ALA A 192 4.28 14.58 -3.77
CA ALA A 192 4.62 13.34 -4.48
C ALA A 192 6.02 13.41 -5.12
N VAL A 193 6.36 14.53 -5.76
CA VAL A 193 7.70 14.74 -6.34
C VAL A 193 8.76 14.76 -5.24
N ALA A 194 8.52 15.49 -4.16
CA ALA A 194 9.43 15.52 -3.01
C ALA A 194 9.58 14.15 -2.36
N GLU A 195 8.51 13.36 -2.24
CA GLU A 195 8.54 11.99 -1.73
C GLU A 195 9.44 11.08 -2.58
N GLY A 196 9.29 11.13 -3.92
CA GLY A 196 10.15 10.38 -4.83
C GLY A 196 11.62 10.80 -4.70
N LEU A 197 11.90 12.10 -4.82
CA LEU A 197 13.25 12.66 -4.77
C LEU A 197 13.94 12.40 -3.41
N ALA A 198 13.21 12.52 -2.30
CA ALA A 198 13.75 12.28 -0.96
C ALA A 198 14.26 10.85 -0.81
N MET A 199 13.53 9.83 -1.33
CA MET A 199 13.99 8.45 -1.26
C MET A 199 15.30 8.25 -2.02
N TRP A 200 15.41 8.79 -3.23
CA TRP A 200 16.67 8.74 -3.99
C TRP A 200 17.81 9.45 -3.26
N GLY A 201 17.55 10.62 -2.66
CA GLY A 201 18.51 11.34 -1.83
C GLY A 201 19.00 10.53 -0.63
N PHE A 202 18.10 9.87 0.09
CA PHE A 202 18.45 8.98 1.21
C PHE A 202 19.21 7.74 0.72
N GLY A 203 18.83 7.18 -0.43
CA GLY A 203 19.54 6.08 -1.07
C GLY A 203 21.02 6.42 -1.34
N LEU A 204 21.33 7.65 -1.77
CA LEU A 204 22.72 8.09 -1.98
C LEU A 204 23.55 8.07 -0.69
N VAL A 205 22.95 8.32 0.47
CA VAL A 205 23.62 8.19 1.78
C VAL A 205 24.03 6.74 2.04
N ALA A 206 23.15 5.77 1.73
CA ALA A 206 23.45 4.35 1.85
C ALA A 206 24.45 3.87 0.78
N TRP A 207 24.39 4.40 -0.44
CA TRP A 207 25.37 4.10 -1.50
C TRP A 207 26.79 4.34 -1.03
N ARG A 208 27.06 5.52 -0.45
CA ARG A 208 28.41 5.91 0.02
C ARG A 208 28.98 4.93 1.06
N ARG A 209 28.12 4.22 1.80
CA ARG A 209 28.54 3.24 2.80
C ARG A 209 28.77 1.85 2.20
N LEU A 210 27.89 1.42 1.28
CA LEU A 210 27.88 0.05 0.75
C LEU A 210 28.77 -0.14 -0.48
N ALA A 211 28.79 0.84 -1.38
CA ALA A 211 29.54 0.79 -2.63
C ALA A 211 30.92 1.48 -2.48
N LYS A 212 31.73 1.00 -1.52
CA LYS A 212 33.05 1.59 -1.22
C LYS A 212 33.91 1.65 -2.49
N GLY A 213 34.40 2.85 -2.83
CA GLY A 213 35.27 3.07 -3.99
C GLY A 213 34.55 3.06 -5.35
N ALA A 214 33.23 2.84 -5.40
CA ALA A 214 32.48 2.86 -6.65
C ALA A 214 31.68 4.18 -6.80
N PRO A 215 31.94 4.99 -7.86
CA PRO A 215 31.17 6.20 -8.11
C PRO A 215 29.70 5.88 -8.40
N VAL A 216 28.77 6.80 -8.12
CA VAL A 216 27.33 6.54 -8.40
C VAL A 216 27.09 6.27 -9.89
N ARG A 217 27.77 7.04 -10.75
CA ARG A 217 27.79 6.81 -12.20
C ARG A 217 28.84 5.76 -12.55
N GLY A 218 28.52 4.89 -13.50
CA GLY A 218 29.43 3.84 -13.94
C GLY A 218 28.73 2.81 -14.82
N PRO A 219 29.41 1.70 -15.15
CA PRO A 219 28.81 0.66 -15.96
C PRO A 219 27.61 0.05 -15.21
N TRP A 220 26.52 -0.11 -15.96
CA TRP A 220 25.28 -0.74 -15.53
C TRP A 220 24.86 -1.86 -16.48
N ARG A 221 25.30 -1.78 -17.75
CA ARG A 221 25.15 -2.85 -18.73
C ARG A 221 25.95 -4.08 -18.28
N GLY A 222 25.46 -5.27 -18.62
CA GLY A 222 26.10 -6.54 -18.24
C GLY A 222 25.56 -7.15 -16.95
N ALA A 223 25.00 -6.37 -16.01
CA ALA A 223 24.51 -6.91 -14.73
C ALA A 223 23.52 -8.08 -14.88
N ALA A 224 22.60 -7.98 -15.85
CA ALA A 224 21.65 -9.05 -16.19
C ALA A 224 22.31 -10.33 -16.76
N ARG A 225 23.43 -10.19 -17.46
CA ARG A 225 24.19 -11.32 -18.03
C ARG A 225 25.11 -11.94 -16.98
N ASP A 226 25.79 -11.09 -16.21
CA ASP A 226 26.77 -11.47 -15.21
C ASP A 226 26.13 -12.11 -13.96
N THR A 227 24.86 -11.81 -13.71
CA THR A 227 24.13 -12.28 -12.52
C THR A 227 23.07 -13.31 -12.90
N ALA A 228 23.42 -14.59 -12.77
CA ALA A 228 22.52 -15.69 -13.09
C ALA A 228 21.17 -15.59 -12.37
N GLY A 229 20.09 -15.66 -13.14
CA GLY A 229 18.71 -15.62 -12.63
C GLY A 229 18.16 -14.23 -12.31
N LEU A 230 18.97 -13.16 -12.34
CA LEU A 230 18.53 -11.81 -12.01
C LEU A 230 17.33 -11.37 -12.86
N THR A 231 17.42 -11.51 -14.19
CA THR A 231 16.34 -11.09 -15.11
C THR A 231 15.04 -11.83 -14.87
N ARG A 232 15.10 -13.17 -14.75
CA ARG A 232 13.89 -13.98 -14.47
C ARG A 232 13.27 -13.58 -13.14
N PHE A 233 14.10 -13.39 -12.11
CA PHE A 233 13.63 -13.01 -10.79
C PHE A 233 12.92 -11.65 -10.80
N ILE A 234 13.55 -10.61 -11.35
CA ILE A 234 12.96 -9.27 -11.36
C ILE A 234 11.68 -9.22 -12.19
N LEU A 235 11.60 -9.94 -13.31
CA LEU A 235 10.39 -10.01 -14.13
C LEU A 235 9.24 -10.66 -13.37
N ILE A 236 9.48 -11.80 -12.71
CA ILE A 236 8.46 -12.50 -11.92
C ILE A 236 8.00 -11.63 -10.75
N THR A 237 8.92 -11.01 -10.02
CA THR A 237 8.55 -10.16 -8.87
C THR A 237 7.80 -8.91 -9.29
N ASN A 238 8.13 -8.32 -10.44
CA ASN A 238 7.40 -7.16 -10.95
C ASN A 238 6.01 -7.53 -11.44
N PHE A 239 5.88 -8.66 -12.16
CA PHE A 239 4.58 -9.16 -12.57
C PHE A 239 3.67 -9.43 -11.36
N ASP A 240 4.19 -10.07 -10.31
CA ASP A 240 3.44 -10.30 -9.06
C ASP A 240 2.99 -8.97 -8.41
N ILE A 241 3.87 -7.97 -8.31
CA ILE A 241 3.52 -6.65 -7.78
C ILE A 241 2.41 -6.00 -8.61
N THR A 242 2.58 -5.91 -9.93
CA THR A 242 1.61 -5.29 -10.83
C THR A 242 0.24 -5.97 -10.73
N VAL A 243 0.20 -7.30 -10.72
CA VAL A 243 -1.05 -8.07 -10.61
C VAL A 243 -1.74 -7.84 -9.26
N ARG A 244 -0.98 -7.75 -8.16
CA ARG A 244 -1.53 -7.49 -6.82
C ARG A 244 -2.05 -6.07 -6.66
N GLU A 245 -1.40 -5.09 -7.25
CA GLU A 245 -1.76 -3.67 -7.12
C GLU A 245 -2.86 -3.23 -8.09
N LEU A 246 -3.11 -4.00 -9.16
CA LEU A 246 -4.08 -3.66 -10.19
C LEU A 246 -5.49 -3.40 -9.64
N ALA A 247 -6.10 -4.39 -8.99
CA ALA A 247 -7.48 -4.28 -8.51
C ALA A 247 -7.67 -3.16 -7.45
N PRO A 248 -6.80 -3.04 -6.41
CA PRO A 248 -6.90 -1.95 -5.43
C PRO A 248 -6.76 -0.55 -6.04
N ASN A 249 -5.87 -0.38 -7.02
CA ASN A 249 -5.65 0.93 -7.66
C ASN A 249 -6.74 1.26 -8.70
N LEU A 250 -7.34 0.25 -9.32
CA LEU A 250 -8.42 0.42 -10.29
C LEU A 250 -9.79 0.67 -9.64
N ALA A 251 -10.04 0.11 -8.45
CA ALA A 251 -11.35 0.20 -7.79
C ALA A 251 -11.86 1.64 -7.56
N PRO A 252 -11.07 2.60 -7.04
CA PRO A 252 -11.52 3.99 -6.89
C PRO A 252 -11.86 4.65 -8.23
N LEU A 253 -11.11 4.36 -9.28
CA LEU A 253 -11.36 4.89 -10.62
C LEU A 253 -12.65 4.33 -11.22
N THR A 254 -12.93 3.05 -11.03
CA THR A 254 -14.19 2.43 -11.45
C THR A 254 -15.39 3.06 -10.74
N VAL A 255 -15.27 3.32 -9.43
CA VAL A 255 -16.31 4.02 -8.67
C VAL A 255 -16.52 5.44 -9.19
N GLY A 256 -15.43 6.18 -9.44
CA GLY A 256 -15.50 7.53 -9.99
C GLY A 256 -16.05 7.60 -11.41
N TRP A 257 -15.73 6.60 -12.24
CA TRP A 257 -16.22 6.51 -13.61
C TRP A 257 -17.72 6.21 -13.69
N LEU A 258 -18.21 5.29 -12.84
CA LEU A 258 -19.61 4.87 -12.89
C LEU A 258 -20.54 5.83 -12.13
N LEU A 259 -20.12 6.32 -10.97
CA LEU A 259 -20.98 7.07 -10.04
C LEU A 259 -20.55 8.54 -9.86
N GLY A 260 -19.43 8.94 -10.47
CA GLY A 260 -18.90 10.29 -10.41
C GLY A 260 -17.97 10.57 -9.22
N PRO A 261 -17.34 11.76 -9.19
CA PRO A 261 -16.33 12.11 -8.19
C PRO A 261 -16.82 12.06 -6.75
N ALA A 262 -18.05 12.49 -6.46
CA ALA A 262 -18.58 12.50 -5.09
C ALA A 262 -18.60 11.10 -4.45
N ALA A 263 -18.97 10.07 -5.22
CA ALA A 263 -18.95 8.67 -4.78
C ALA A 263 -17.51 8.19 -4.47
N ALA A 264 -16.54 8.57 -5.31
CA ALA A 264 -15.13 8.28 -5.06
C ALA A 264 -14.59 9.01 -3.81
N GLY A 265 -15.01 10.26 -3.59
CA GLY A 265 -14.69 11.02 -2.38
C GLY A 265 -15.23 10.37 -1.11
N LEU A 266 -16.51 9.96 -1.12
CA LEU A 266 -17.13 9.21 -0.02
C LEU A 266 -16.40 7.90 0.27
N LEU A 267 -16.11 7.12 -0.78
CA LEU A 267 -15.35 5.86 -0.63
C LEU A 267 -13.97 6.10 0.00
N ALA A 268 -13.25 7.11 -0.49
CA ALA A 268 -11.91 7.42 0.01
C ALA A 268 -11.92 7.90 1.47
N LEU A 269 -12.88 8.76 1.86
CA LEU A 269 -13.02 9.18 3.25
C LEU A 269 -13.34 7.99 4.15
N THR A 270 -14.27 7.14 3.73
CA THR A 270 -14.67 5.94 4.47
C THR A 270 -13.52 4.95 4.66
N GLN A 271 -12.75 4.70 3.61
CA GLN A 271 -11.56 3.84 3.69
C GLN A 271 -10.52 4.39 4.67
N ARG A 272 -10.36 5.72 4.75
CA ARG A 272 -9.47 6.37 5.72
C ARG A 272 -10.03 6.31 7.14
N ALA A 273 -11.32 6.54 7.32
CA ALA A 273 -11.99 6.45 8.62
C ALA A 273 -11.89 5.03 9.23
N THR A 274 -11.93 4.01 8.38
CA THR A 274 -11.80 2.59 8.79
C THR A 274 -10.37 2.08 8.84
N ALA A 275 -9.36 2.91 8.51
CA ALA A 275 -7.97 2.48 8.43
C ALA A 275 -7.40 2.02 9.79
N LEU A 276 -7.98 2.49 10.90
CA LEU A 276 -7.61 2.05 12.26
C LEU A 276 -7.82 0.54 12.47
N LEU A 277 -8.74 -0.09 11.75
CA LEU A 277 -8.97 -1.55 11.79
C LEU A 277 -7.88 -2.32 11.02
N ALA A 278 -7.19 -1.69 10.07
CA ALA A 278 -6.23 -2.37 9.22
C ALA A 278 -4.86 -2.58 9.91
N GLN A 279 -4.42 -1.64 10.75
CA GLN A 279 -3.08 -1.74 11.37
C GLN A 279 -2.94 -2.92 12.34
N PRO A 280 -3.89 -3.19 13.26
CA PRO A 280 -3.82 -4.35 14.15
C PRO A 280 -3.74 -5.68 13.39
N THR A 281 -4.31 -5.75 12.19
CA THR A 281 -4.30 -6.96 11.34
C THR A 281 -2.87 -7.40 11.00
N VAL A 282 -2.00 -6.44 10.65
CA VAL A 282 -0.61 -6.73 10.29
C VAL A 282 0.19 -7.19 11.52
N LEU A 283 0.01 -6.50 12.65
CA LEU A 283 0.69 -6.86 13.90
C LEU A 283 0.25 -8.24 14.39
N LEU A 284 -1.06 -8.51 14.32
CA LEU A 284 -1.61 -9.82 14.65
C LEU A 284 -1.06 -10.90 13.73
N SER A 285 -0.99 -10.66 12.42
CA SER A 285 -0.43 -11.63 11.45
C SER A 285 1.01 -12.02 11.81
N GLN A 286 1.84 -11.03 12.15
CA GLN A 286 3.25 -11.23 12.52
C GLN A 286 3.39 -11.97 13.86
N ALA A 287 2.65 -11.53 14.89
CA ALA A 287 2.68 -12.15 16.21
C ALA A 287 2.15 -13.60 16.16
N SER A 288 1.03 -13.82 15.46
CA SER A 288 0.46 -15.15 15.24
C SER A 288 1.47 -16.05 14.53
N TYR A 289 2.13 -15.59 13.45
CA TYR A 289 3.08 -16.43 12.72
C TYR A 289 4.19 -17.01 13.62
N ALA A 290 4.80 -16.20 14.50
CA ALA A 290 5.87 -16.66 15.37
C ALA A 290 5.42 -17.77 16.34
N VAL A 291 4.25 -17.60 16.95
CA VAL A 291 3.67 -18.60 17.89
C VAL A 291 3.29 -19.87 17.13
N LEU A 292 2.65 -19.73 15.98
CA LEU A 292 2.18 -20.84 15.17
C LEU A 292 3.34 -21.66 14.60
N ALA A 293 4.40 -21.00 14.10
CA ALA A 293 5.60 -21.67 13.62
C ALA A 293 6.30 -22.48 14.73
N ALA A 294 6.35 -21.95 15.97
CA ALA A 294 6.89 -22.68 17.11
C ALA A 294 6.03 -23.90 17.50
N GLN A 295 4.71 -23.86 17.32
CA GLN A 295 3.83 -25.01 17.54
C GLN A 295 4.02 -26.09 16.45
N VAL A 296 4.12 -25.69 15.18
CA VAL A 296 4.43 -26.61 14.07
C VAL A 296 5.78 -27.30 14.29
N ALA A 297 6.82 -26.54 14.67
CA ALA A 297 8.14 -27.10 14.94
C ALA A 297 8.18 -28.12 16.10
N ARG A 298 7.21 -28.08 17.01
CA ARG A 298 7.04 -29.03 18.12
C ARG A 298 6.09 -30.19 17.80
N GLY A 299 5.52 -30.24 16.59
CA GLY A 299 4.51 -31.23 16.21
C GLY A 299 3.13 -31.03 16.88
N ASP A 300 2.90 -29.89 17.55
CA ASP A 300 1.65 -29.62 18.27
C ASP A 300 0.56 -29.04 17.35
N LEU A 301 0.01 -29.90 16.48
CA LEU A 301 -1.04 -29.51 15.53
C LEU A 301 -2.38 -29.23 16.21
N ALA A 302 -2.65 -29.83 17.37
CA ALA A 302 -3.86 -29.56 18.15
C ALA A 302 -3.80 -28.15 18.75
N GLY A 303 -2.67 -27.79 19.37
CA GLY A 303 -2.41 -26.45 19.87
C GLY A 303 -2.38 -25.41 18.76
N LEU A 304 -1.80 -25.72 17.59
CA LEU A 304 -1.86 -24.86 16.41
C LEU A 304 -3.31 -24.52 16.05
N ARG A 305 -4.17 -25.53 15.88
CA ARG A 305 -5.58 -25.33 15.53
C ARG A 305 -6.30 -24.50 16.58
N HIS A 306 -6.10 -24.82 17.86
CA HIS A 306 -6.71 -24.06 18.95
C HIS A 306 -6.28 -22.58 18.91
N THR A 307 -4.97 -22.32 18.76
CA THR A 307 -4.42 -20.96 18.71
C THR A 307 -4.95 -20.19 17.51
N VAL A 308 -4.98 -20.77 16.30
CA VAL A 308 -5.50 -20.08 15.10
C VAL A 308 -6.97 -19.69 15.27
N TRP A 309 -7.83 -20.63 15.63
CA TRP A 309 -9.27 -20.36 15.76
C TRP A 309 -9.57 -19.41 16.91
N ARG A 310 -8.85 -19.52 18.03
CA ARG A 310 -8.97 -18.60 19.15
C ARG A 310 -8.50 -17.20 18.79
N SER A 311 -7.37 -17.06 18.10
CA SER A 311 -6.88 -15.77 17.60
C SER A 311 -7.85 -15.13 16.61
N ALA A 312 -8.43 -15.91 15.69
CA ALA A 312 -9.45 -15.41 14.77
C ALA A 312 -10.74 -14.97 15.50
N GLY A 313 -11.18 -15.73 16.51
CA GLY A 313 -12.32 -15.37 17.36
C GLY A 313 -12.07 -14.10 18.18
N ILE A 314 -10.89 -13.95 18.79
CA ILE A 314 -10.48 -12.74 19.51
C ILE A 314 -10.42 -11.55 18.57
N ALA A 315 -9.85 -11.73 17.37
CA ALA A 315 -9.78 -10.70 16.35
C ALA A 315 -11.18 -10.17 15.98
N LEU A 316 -12.15 -11.08 15.79
CA LEU A 316 -13.54 -10.71 15.54
C LEU A 316 -14.20 -10.03 16.75
N ALA A 317 -13.95 -10.54 17.96
CA ALA A 317 -14.48 -9.96 19.20
C ALA A 317 -13.93 -8.56 19.49
N VAL A 318 -12.69 -8.26 19.07
CA VAL A 318 -12.11 -6.91 19.14
C VAL A 318 -12.65 -6.01 18.03
N ALA A 319 -12.85 -6.55 16.83
CA ALA A 319 -13.36 -5.77 15.69
C ALA A 319 -14.83 -5.37 15.88
N LEU A 320 -15.65 -6.23 16.48
CA LEU A 320 -17.10 -6.04 16.59
C LEU A 320 -17.48 -4.76 17.36
N PRO A 321 -16.91 -4.45 18.55
CA PRO A 321 -17.14 -3.17 19.22
C PRO A 321 -16.77 -1.96 18.36
N ILE A 322 -15.68 -2.04 17.60
CA ILE A 322 -15.24 -0.93 16.74
C ILE A 322 -16.25 -0.73 15.60
N VAL A 323 -16.70 -1.81 14.95
CA VAL A 323 -17.74 -1.75 13.92
C VAL A 323 -19.05 -1.20 14.51
N LEU A 324 -19.42 -1.58 15.73
CA LEU A 324 -20.62 -1.08 16.41
C LEU A 324 -20.50 0.41 16.74
N ILE A 325 -19.36 0.87 17.24
CA ILE A 325 -19.08 2.30 17.48
C ILE A 325 -19.19 3.08 16.17
N LEU A 326 -18.62 2.56 15.08
CA LEU A 326 -18.73 3.17 13.75
C LEU A 326 -20.17 3.13 13.22
N ALA A 327 -20.97 2.11 13.55
CA ALA A 327 -22.36 2.04 13.15
C ALA A 327 -23.23 3.07 13.89
N LEU A 328 -23.03 3.23 15.19
CA LEU A 328 -23.77 4.17 16.03
C LEU A 328 -23.33 5.63 15.82
N GLY A 329 -22.04 5.84 15.59
CA GLY A 329 -21.42 7.17 15.44
C GLY A 329 -21.11 7.57 14.00
N GLY A 330 -21.39 6.73 13.01
CA GLY A 330 -20.84 6.83 11.66
C GLY A 330 -21.13 8.13 10.95
N ASN A 331 -22.39 8.58 10.95
CA ASN A 331 -22.76 9.84 10.33
C ASN A 331 -22.05 11.04 10.99
N ARG A 332 -21.97 11.05 12.33
CA ARG A 332 -21.27 12.11 13.08
C ARG A 332 -19.78 12.08 12.77
N LEU A 333 -19.17 10.89 12.69
CA LEU A 333 -17.77 10.73 12.35
C LEU A 333 -17.47 11.21 10.93
N LEU A 334 -18.28 10.84 9.94
CA LEU A 334 -18.09 11.27 8.55
C LEU A 334 -18.26 12.78 8.40
N VAL A 335 -19.25 13.38 9.07
CA VAL A 335 -19.42 14.84 9.06
C VAL A 335 -18.30 15.54 9.83
N LEU A 336 -17.81 14.99 10.94
CA LEU A 336 -16.68 15.53 11.70
C LEU A 336 -15.37 15.46 10.93
N LEU A 337 -15.15 14.39 10.16
CA LEU A 337 -13.94 14.22 9.36
C LEU A 337 -14.02 14.91 8.00
N GLY A 338 -15.21 14.99 7.41
CA GLY A 338 -15.45 15.37 6.03
C GLY A 338 -16.16 16.70 5.81
N GLY A 339 -16.91 17.16 6.80
CA GLY A 339 -17.93 18.21 6.64
C GLY A 339 -19.29 17.66 6.18
N ALA A 340 -20.28 18.55 6.11
CA ALA A 340 -21.69 18.17 5.86
C ALA A 340 -21.93 17.43 4.54
N SER A 341 -21.11 17.67 3.51
CA SER A 341 -21.22 17.04 2.20
C SER A 341 -20.97 15.52 2.20
N PHE A 342 -20.41 14.97 3.28
CA PHE A 342 -20.19 13.53 3.45
C PHE A 342 -21.31 12.83 4.23
N GLY A 343 -22.40 13.54 4.54
CA GLY A 343 -23.60 12.95 5.12
C GLY A 343 -24.17 11.83 4.25
N GLY A 344 -24.75 10.80 4.88
CA GLY A 344 -25.35 9.67 4.18
C GLY A 344 -24.40 8.53 3.81
N GLY A 345 -23.08 8.68 4.01
CA GLY A 345 -22.10 7.60 3.78
C GLY A 345 -22.03 6.51 4.87
N THR A 346 -22.96 6.51 5.83
CA THR A 346 -22.92 5.61 7.00
C THR A 346 -23.02 4.13 6.61
N ALA A 347 -23.85 3.79 5.63
CA ALA A 347 -23.99 2.42 5.16
C ALA A 347 -22.68 1.90 4.56
N LEU A 348 -22.09 2.64 3.63
CA LEU A 348 -20.73 2.40 3.11
C LEU A 348 -19.69 2.24 4.22
N LEU A 349 -19.72 3.09 5.24
CA LEU A 349 -18.82 3.03 6.40
C LEU A 349 -18.94 1.71 7.15
N ILE A 350 -20.15 1.28 7.47
CA ILE A 350 -20.40 0.02 8.17
C ILE A 350 -19.95 -1.16 7.33
N LEU A 351 -20.27 -1.17 6.02
CA LEU A 351 -19.91 -2.25 5.11
C LEU A 351 -18.38 -2.40 4.98
N ILE A 352 -17.67 -1.29 4.79
CA ILE A 352 -16.21 -1.31 4.71
C ILE A 352 -15.58 -1.67 6.07
N ALA A 353 -16.13 -1.19 7.19
CA ALA A 353 -15.67 -1.59 8.52
C ALA A 353 -15.86 -3.09 8.75
N GLY A 354 -17.00 -3.66 8.35
CA GLY A 354 -17.27 -5.09 8.39
C GLY A 354 -16.31 -5.90 7.51
N ALA A 355 -16.01 -5.42 6.30
CA ALA A 355 -15.01 -6.02 5.42
C ALA A 355 -13.62 -6.06 6.08
N ARG A 356 -13.20 -4.96 6.71
CA ARG A 356 -11.92 -4.87 7.45
C ARG A 356 -11.91 -5.78 8.68
N ALA A 357 -13.03 -5.92 9.38
CA ALA A 357 -13.17 -6.83 10.51
C ALA A 357 -13.00 -8.31 10.08
N ALA A 358 -13.60 -8.69 8.94
CA ALA A 358 -13.40 -10.01 8.35
C ALA A 358 -11.93 -10.23 7.95
N GLY A 359 -11.27 -9.24 7.36
CA GLY A 359 -9.83 -9.30 7.07
C GLY A 359 -8.96 -9.49 8.32
N LEU A 360 -9.29 -8.79 9.42
CA LEU A 360 -8.61 -8.91 10.71
C LEU A 360 -8.75 -10.33 11.29
N ALA A 361 -9.92 -10.95 11.17
CA ALA A 361 -10.13 -12.34 11.58
C ALA A 361 -9.48 -13.36 10.62
N GLY A 362 -9.28 -13.00 9.35
CA GLY A 362 -8.58 -13.82 8.35
C GLY A 362 -7.06 -13.90 8.55
N ALA A 363 -6.45 -12.90 9.20
CA ALA A 363 -5.01 -12.82 9.40
C ALA A 363 -4.40 -14.05 10.11
N PRO A 364 -4.92 -14.52 11.26
CA PRO A 364 -4.41 -15.72 11.92
C PRO A 364 -4.51 -16.98 11.05
N LEU A 365 -5.55 -17.12 10.23
CA LEU A 365 -5.74 -18.26 9.32
C LEU A 365 -4.66 -18.27 8.22
N ALA A 366 -4.41 -17.10 7.61
CA ALA A 366 -3.35 -16.91 6.64
C ALA A 366 -1.95 -17.19 7.24
N SER A 367 -1.69 -16.70 8.45
CA SER A 367 -0.44 -17.00 9.17
C SER A 367 -0.32 -18.49 9.52
N GLY A 368 -1.41 -19.17 9.87
CA GLY A 368 -1.44 -20.60 10.13
C GLY A 368 -1.08 -21.44 8.90
N LEU A 369 -1.67 -21.13 7.74
CA LEU A 369 -1.30 -21.78 6.47
C LEU A 369 0.19 -21.55 6.13
N THR A 370 0.68 -20.33 6.38
CA THR A 370 2.09 -20.00 6.16
C THR A 370 3.00 -20.80 7.09
N ALA A 371 2.63 -20.93 8.37
CA ALA A 371 3.37 -21.72 9.36
C ALA A 371 3.39 -23.22 9.01
N LEU A 372 2.33 -23.73 8.36
CA LEU A 372 2.28 -25.10 7.82
C LEU A 372 3.10 -25.31 6.53
N GLY A 373 3.85 -24.30 6.07
CA GLY A 373 4.62 -24.39 4.83
C GLY A 373 3.78 -24.22 3.56
N LEU A 374 2.57 -23.66 3.67
CA LEU A 374 1.62 -23.47 2.57
C LEU A 374 1.34 -21.97 2.26
N PRO A 375 2.36 -21.08 2.17
CA PRO A 375 2.13 -19.66 1.89
C PRO A 375 1.40 -19.44 0.55
N GLY A 376 1.62 -20.33 -0.42
CA GLY A 376 0.97 -20.29 -1.73
C GLY A 376 -0.57 -20.33 -1.63
N ARG A 377 -1.15 -21.02 -0.64
CA ARG A 377 -2.61 -21.06 -0.47
C ARG A 377 -3.18 -19.72 -0.05
N SER A 378 -2.57 -19.07 0.93
CA SER A 378 -2.94 -17.72 1.37
C SER A 378 -2.79 -16.70 0.23
N MET A 379 -1.68 -16.79 -0.51
CA MET A 379 -1.43 -15.93 -1.67
C MET A 379 -2.48 -16.12 -2.77
N THR A 380 -2.84 -17.37 -3.10
CA THR A 380 -3.87 -17.68 -4.09
C THR A 380 -5.23 -17.16 -3.67
N VAL A 381 -5.63 -17.33 -2.40
CA VAL A 381 -6.90 -16.77 -1.91
C VAL A 381 -6.92 -15.26 -2.11
N GLY A 382 -5.86 -14.54 -1.69
CA GLY A 382 -5.79 -13.09 -1.86
C GLY A 382 -5.84 -12.64 -3.32
N LEU A 383 -5.13 -13.33 -4.22
CA LEU A 383 -5.14 -13.03 -5.66
C LEU A 383 -6.50 -13.31 -6.30
N VAL A 384 -7.10 -14.47 -6.01
CA VAL A 384 -8.39 -14.87 -6.57
C VAL A 384 -9.50 -13.94 -6.08
N THR A 385 -9.58 -13.63 -4.78
CA THR A 385 -10.63 -12.74 -4.28
C THR A 385 -10.44 -11.30 -4.76
N SER A 386 -9.20 -10.85 -4.96
CA SER A 386 -8.94 -9.49 -5.48
C SER A 386 -9.25 -9.36 -6.97
N LEU A 387 -8.95 -10.37 -7.79
CA LEU A 387 -9.07 -10.31 -9.25
C LEU A 387 -10.33 -10.98 -9.79
N ALA A 388 -10.64 -12.20 -9.35
CA ALA A 388 -11.78 -12.95 -9.88
C ALA A 388 -13.13 -12.34 -9.46
N LEU A 389 -13.18 -11.70 -8.29
CA LEU A 389 -14.37 -10.97 -7.84
C LEU A 389 -14.40 -9.51 -8.30
N TYR A 390 -13.34 -9.01 -8.94
CA TYR A 390 -13.29 -7.62 -9.41
C TYR A 390 -14.42 -7.29 -10.41
N PRO A 391 -14.75 -8.13 -11.42
CA PRO A 391 -15.82 -7.85 -12.36
C PRO A 391 -17.21 -7.67 -11.72
N LEU A 392 -17.38 -8.12 -10.47
CA LEU A 392 -18.62 -7.92 -9.73
C LEU A 392 -18.79 -6.48 -9.22
N LEU A 393 -17.69 -5.71 -9.09
CA LEU A 393 -17.73 -4.33 -8.57
C LEU A 393 -18.65 -3.43 -9.42
N PRO A 394 -18.49 -3.32 -10.76
CA PRO A 394 -19.40 -2.54 -11.59
C PRO A 394 -20.87 -2.94 -11.42
N LEU A 395 -21.17 -4.24 -11.34
CA LEU A 395 -22.54 -4.73 -11.16
C LEU A 395 -23.12 -4.31 -9.80
N MET A 396 -22.33 -4.38 -8.72
CA MET A 396 -22.78 -3.92 -7.40
C MET A 396 -22.94 -2.41 -7.32
N LEU A 397 -22.11 -1.63 -8.03
CA LEU A 397 -22.25 -0.18 -8.13
C LEU A 397 -23.54 0.22 -8.86
N TRP A 398 -23.93 -0.51 -9.91
CA TRP A 398 -25.19 -0.29 -10.60
C TRP A 398 -26.39 -0.64 -9.71
N ALA A 399 -26.34 -1.74 -8.96
CA ALA A 399 -27.45 -2.20 -8.13
C ALA A 399 -27.63 -1.41 -6.83
N PHE A 400 -26.53 -1.02 -6.18
CA PHE A 400 -26.55 -0.45 -4.82
C PHE A 400 -25.91 0.94 -4.72
N GLY A 401 -25.58 1.58 -5.85
CA GLY A 401 -24.89 2.87 -5.86
C GLY A 401 -23.54 2.82 -5.14
N THR A 402 -23.20 3.88 -4.39
CA THR A 402 -21.92 3.98 -3.68
C THR A 402 -21.73 2.87 -2.65
N ASP A 403 -22.81 2.42 -2.01
CA ASP A 403 -22.79 1.32 -1.04
C ASP A 403 -22.41 -0.02 -1.69
N GLY A 404 -22.59 -0.14 -3.01
CA GLY A 404 -22.11 -1.27 -3.81
C GLY A 404 -20.62 -1.53 -3.66
N ALA A 405 -19.80 -0.49 -3.48
CA ALA A 405 -18.37 -0.65 -3.18
C ALA A 405 -18.14 -1.29 -1.80
N GLY A 406 -18.99 -0.96 -0.82
CA GLY A 406 -18.96 -1.56 0.51
C GLY A 406 -19.37 -3.04 0.48
N TRP A 407 -20.45 -3.36 -0.24
CA TRP A 407 -20.90 -4.73 -0.43
C TRP A 407 -19.85 -5.59 -1.14
N HIS A 408 -19.22 -5.04 -2.18
CA HIS A 408 -18.13 -5.70 -2.89
C HIS A 408 -16.96 -6.02 -1.96
N ALA A 409 -16.51 -5.04 -1.16
CA ALA A 409 -15.44 -5.25 -0.19
C ALA A 409 -15.80 -6.30 0.87
N LEU A 410 -17.04 -6.30 1.35
CA LEU A 410 -17.53 -7.28 2.33
C LEU A 410 -17.58 -8.68 1.73
N LEU A 411 -18.06 -8.83 0.49
CA LEU A 411 -18.06 -10.09 -0.24
C LEU A 411 -16.64 -10.61 -0.45
N GLN A 412 -15.71 -9.76 -0.90
CA GLN A 412 -14.31 -10.15 -1.11
C GLN A 412 -13.67 -10.69 0.17
N ASN A 413 -13.82 -9.97 1.30
CA ASN A 413 -13.24 -10.39 2.57
C ASN A 413 -13.99 -11.58 3.19
N GLY A 414 -15.30 -11.67 2.99
CA GLY A 414 -16.12 -12.81 3.40
C GLY A 414 -15.73 -14.11 2.68
N VAL A 415 -15.58 -14.06 1.36
CA VAL A 415 -15.07 -15.20 0.58
C VAL A 415 -13.64 -15.54 0.99
N ALA A 416 -12.78 -14.54 1.21
CA ALA A 416 -11.40 -14.75 1.64
C ALA A 416 -11.32 -15.47 2.99
N ILE A 417 -12.05 -15.01 4.02
CA ILE A 417 -12.00 -15.63 5.34
C ILE A 417 -12.58 -17.05 5.30
N LEU A 418 -13.66 -17.30 4.55
CA LEU A 418 -14.24 -18.63 4.39
C LEU A 418 -13.29 -19.59 3.66
N ALA A 419 -12.64 -19.14 2.59
CA ALA A 419 -11.66 -19.94 1.86
C ALA A 419 -10.43 -20.26 2.72
N LEU A 420 -9.89 -19.27 3.45
CA LEU A 420 -8.78 -19.48 4.39
C LEU A 420 -9.18 -20.45 5.52
N ALA A 421 -10.38 -20.30 6.07
CA ALA A 421 -10.94 -21.18 7.09
C ALA A 421 -11.05 -22.63 6.60
N ALA A 422 -11.61 -22.83 5.41
CA ALA A 422 -11.77 -24.16 4.81
C ALA A 422 -10.42 -24.81 4.52
N MET A 423 -9.50 -24.09 3.86
CA MET A 423 -8.15 -24.58 3.58
C MET A 423 -7.39 -24.91 4.85
N PHE A 424 -7.38 -24.02 5.85
CA PHE A 424 -6.70 -24.27 7.11
C PHE A 424 -7.27 -25.50 7.83
N ARG A 425 -8.60 -25.66 7.84
CA ARG A 425 -9.25 -26.83 8.45
C ARG A 425 -8.87 -28.12 7.74
N SER A 426 -8.85 -28.15 6.41
CA SER A 426 -8.48 -29.36 5.66
C SER A 426 -7.00 -29.70 5.80
N ASP A 427 -6.14 -28.69 5.80
CA ASP A 427 -4.70 -28.88 5.78
C ASP A 427 -4.16 -29.25 7.15
N ALA A 428 -4.63 -28.59 8.20
CA ALA A 428 -4.28 -28.96 9.57
C ALA A 428 -4.79 -30.36 9.98
N GLN A 429 -5.65 -31.00 9.18
CA GLN A 429 -6.07 -32.41 9.34
C GLN A 429 -5.26 -33.38 8.48
N ARG A 430 -4.64 -32.91 7.39
CA ARG A 430 -3.96 -33.74 6.38
C ARG A 430 -2.45 -33.83 6.56
N THR A 431 -1.86 -33.07 7.49
CA THR A 431 -0.44 -33.20 7.83
C THR A 431 -0.22 -34.21 8.97
N PRO A 432 0.03 -35.49 8.64
CA PRO A 432 0.91 -36.31 9.44
C PRO A 432 2.11 -36.70 8.56
N ALA A 433 3.18 -35.90 8.60
CA ALA A 433 4.55 -36.28 8.28
C ALA A 433 5.48 -35.11 8.63
#